data_AF-A0A547L336-F1
#
_entry.id   AF-A0A547L336-F1
#
_cell.length_a   1.000
_cell.length_b   1.000
_cell.length_c   1.000
_cell.angle_alpha   90.00
_cell.angle_beta   90.00
_cell.angle_gamma   90.00
#
_symmetry.space_group_name_H-M   'P 1'
#
loop_
_entity.id
_entity.type
_entity.pdbx_description
1 polymer ?
#
loop_
_entity_poly.entity_id
_entity_poly.type
_entity_poly.pdbx_seq_one_letter_code
_entity_poly.pdbx_strand_id
1 'polypeptide(L)'
;MIALVVAHNWYTGYHDPVTGYECCDDKKDCRVISSRYVEPLPGGDFNIRTGSKSRYFIPKNRVLESEDSQYHICTSSPNMTIRCFFAPHTEASDSEEVAEATR
;
A
#
# COMPACT_ATOMS: atom_id res chain seq x y z
N MET A 1 7.09 12.82 21.05
CA MET A 1 5.86 12.52 20.29
C MET A 1 5.85 13.33 19.00
N ILE A 2 6.66 12.96 17.99
CA ILE A 2 6.76 13.71 16.71
C ILE A 2 6.56 12.78 15.49
N ALA A 3 6.77 11.47 15.63
CA ALA A 3 6.75 10.53 14.51
C ALA A 3 5.37 10.25 13.87
N LEU A 4 4.25 10.48 14.56
CA LEU A 4 2.91 10.18 14.03
C LEU A 4 2.34 11.27 13.11
N VAL A 5 2.83 12.52 13.21
CA VAL A 5 2.30 13.65 12.43
C VAL A 5 2.89 13.69 11.02
N VAL A 6 4.11 13.17 10.83
CA VAL A 6 4.83 13.23 9.56
C VAL A 6 4.24 12.27 8.52
N ALA A 7 3.64 11.15 8.95
CA ALA A 7 3.05 10.19 8.04
C ALA A 7 1.79 10.71 7.33
N HIS A 8 1.01 11.62 7.93
CA HIS A 8 -0.27 12.03 7.32
C HIS A 8 -0.15 13.02 6.16
N ASN A 9 0.93 13.79 6.07
CA ASN A 9 1.01 14.86 5.06
C ASN A 9 1.44 14.37 3.67
N TRP A 10 2.15 13.25 3.56
CA TRP A 10 2.67 12.81 2.26
C TRP A 10 1.65 12.05 1.43
N TYR A 11 0.61 11.46 2.02
CA TYR A 11 -0.41 10.76 1.24
C TYR A 11 -1.20 11.68 0.30
N THR A 12 -1.22 12.99 0.55
CA THR A 12 -1.95 13.96 -0.27
C THR A 12 -1.45 13.92 -1.70
N GLY A 13 -2.38 13.82 -2.66
CA GLY A 13 -2.05 13.76 -4.10
C GLY A 13 -1.76 12.36 -4.63
N TYR A 14 -1.63 11.34 -3.77
CA TYR A 14 -1.59 9.95 -4.24
C TYR A 14 -2.98 9.48 -4.65
N HIS A 15 -3.00 8.72 -5.74
CA HIS A 15 -4.21 8.11 -6.28
C HIS A 15 -3.94 6.63 -6.54
N ASP A 16 -4.98 5.82 -6.41
CA ASP A 16 -4.93 4.45 -6.85
C ASP A 16 -4.62 4.39 -8.36
N PRO A 17 -3.54 3.72 -8.81
CA PRO A 17 -3.10 3.79 -10.21
C PRO A 17 -4.11 3.22 -11.22
N VAL A 18 -5.03 2.36 -10.78
CA VAL A 18 -5.99 1.68 -11.66
C VAL A 18 -7.34 2.38 -11.67
N THR A 19 -7.84 2.76 -10.50
CA THR A 19 -9.18 3.34 -10.33
C THR A 19 -9.16 4.87 -10.36
N GLY A 20 -8.01 5.50 -10.10
CA GLY A 20 -7.85 6.95 -10.02
C GLY A 20 -8.47 7.57 -8.76
N TYR A 21 -8.90 6.77 -7.78
CA TYR A 21 -9.44 7.30 -6.53
C TYR A 21 -8.33 7.87 -5.65
N GLU A 22 -8.57 9.06 -5.08
CA GLU A 22 -7.67 9.68 -4.13
C GLU A 22 -7.45 8.80 -2.90
N CYS A 23 -6.20 8.61 -2.51
CA CYS A 23 -5.85 7.67 -1.46
C CYS A 23 -6.37 8.11 -0.08
N CYS A 24 -6.22 9.38 0.29
CA CYS A 24 -6.69 9.91 1.58
C CYS A 24 -7.65 11.08 1.37
N ASP A 25 -8.83 11.03 1.99
CA ASP A 25 -9.87 12.07 1.85
C ASP A 25 -9.93 13.00 3.08
N ASP A 26 -8.77 13.43 3.59
CA ASP A 26 -8.59 14.22 4.83
C ASP A 26 -9.11 13.58 6.14
N LYS A 27 -9.75 12.40 6.08
CA LYS A 27 -10.43 11.76 7.22
C LYS A 27 -9.56 10.82 8.04
N LYS A 28 -8.23 10.91 7.93
CA LYS A 28 -7.29 10.02 8.64
C LYS A 28 -7.54 8.53 8.35
N ASP A 29 -8.00 8.22 7.14
CA ASP A 29 -8.30 6.87 6.67
C ASP A 29 -7.03 6.06 6.33
N CYS A 30 -5.88 6.70 6.40
CA CYS A 30 -4.56 6.21 6.02
C CYS A 30 -3.68 5.95 7.24
N ARG A 31 -3.03 4.78 7.27
CA ARG A 31 -2.24 4.32 8.41
C ARG A 31 -1.17 3.31 8.02
N VAL A 32 -0.11 3.27 8.82
CA VAL A 32 0.88 2.18 8.82
C VAL A 32 0.19 0.86 9.17
N ILE A 33 0.57 -0.22 8.48
CA ILE A 33 0.20 -1.59 8.81
C ILE A 33 1.46 -2.42 9.08
N SER A 34 1.40 -3.31 10.06
CA SER A 34 2.52 -4.21 10.35
C SER A 34 2.66 -5.28 9.27
N SER A 35 3.90 -5.58 8.87
CA SER A 35 4.24 -6.64 7.91
C SER A 35 3.64 -8.00 8.26
N ARG A 36 3.32 -8.29 9.54
CA ARG A 36 2.63 -9.53 9.94
C ARG A 36 1.24 -9.70 9.30
N TYR A 37 0.66 -8.62 8.78
CA TYR A 37 -0.62 -8.60 8.08
C TYR A 37 -0.47 -8.55 6.56
N VAL A 38 0.75 -8.50 6.05
CA VAL A 38 1.07 -8.39 4.63
C VAL A 38 1.74 -9.67 4.20
N GLU A 39 1.19 -10.30 3.16
CA GLU A 39 1.72 -11.52 2.54
C GLU A 39 2.09 -11.15 1.11
N PRO A 40 3.37 -10.86 0.83
CA PRO A 40 3.86 -10.69 -0.54
C PRO A 40 3.67 -11.99 -1.32
N LEU A 41 3.29 -11.88 -2.58
CA LEU A 41 3.07 -13.00 -3.49
C LEU A 41 4.07 -12.92 -4.66
N PRO A 42 4.38 -14.07 -5.30
CA PRO A 42 5.17 -14.07 -6.52
C PRO A 42 4.58 -13.13 -7.58
N GLY A 43 5.43 -12.32 -8.21
CA GLY A 43 5.02 -11.39 -9.26
C GLY A 43 4.61 -9.99 -8.78
N GLY A 44 4.79 -9.67 -7.49
CA GLY A 44 4.57 -8.33 -6.93
C GLY A 44 3.14 -8.08 -6.45
N ASP A 45 2.31 -9.11 -6.41
CA ASP A 45 0.98 -9.03 -5.80
C ASP A 45 1.05 -9.17 -4.27
N PHE A 46 0.01 -8.74 -3.56
CA PHE A 46 -0.04 -8.83 -2.10
C PHE A 46 -1.39 -9.32 -1.58
N ASN A 47 -1.34 -10.12 -0.52
CA ASN A 47 -2.50 -10.44 0.30
C ASN A 47 -2.43 -9.67 1.63
N ILE A 48 -3.46 -8.89 1.93
CA ILE A 48 -3.55 -8.08 3.15
C ILE A 48 -4.61 -8.68 4.09
N ARG A 49 -4.20 -8.97 5.32
CA ARG A 49 -5.07 -9.48 6.38
C ARG A 49 -5.54 -8.33 7.26
N THR A 50 -6.82 -7.95 7.14
CA THR A 50 -7.41 -6.89 7.97
C THR A 50 -8.47 -7.47 8.90
N GLY A 51 -8.37 -7.20 10.20
CA GLY A 51 -9.30 -7.74 11.19
C GLY A 51 -9.26 -9.26 11.28
N SER A 52 -10.30 -9.87 11.84
CA SER A 52 -10.30 -11.31 12.18
C SER A 52 -10.62 -12.25 11.01
N LYS A 53 -11.19 -11.76 9.89
CA LYS A 53 -11.70 -12.64 8.81
C LYS A 53 -11.54 -12.14 7.37
N SER A 54 -11.06 -10.92 7.13
CA SER A 54 -11.00 -10.36 5.77
C SER A 54 -9.58 -10.42 5.21
N ARG A 55 -9.44 -11.08 4.05
CA ARG A 55 -8.24 -11.04 3.20
C ARG A 55 -8.55 -10.20 1.97
N TYR A 56 -7.68 -9.24 1.68
CA TYR A 56 -7.75 -8.39 0.50
C TYR A 56 -6.59 -8.71 -0.43
N PHE A 57 -6.89 -8.99 -1.69
CA PHE A 57 -5.88 -9.14 -2.72
C PHE A 57 -5.61 -7.78 -3.36
N ILE A 58 -4.34 -7.39 -3.42
CA ILE A 58 -3.86 -6.17 -4.06
C ILE A 58 -2.99 -6.59 -5.25
N PRO A 59 -3.43 -6.36 -6.48
CA PRO A 59 -2.59 -6.66 -7.64
C PRO A 59 -1.42 -5.67 -7.71
N LYS A 60 -0.28 -6.12 -8.22
CA LYS A 60 0.95 -5.34 -8.41
C LYS A 60 0.70 -3.96 -9.00
N ASN A 61 -0.14 -3.86 -10.02
CA ASN A 61 -0.42 -2.59 -10.71
C ASN A 61 -1.21 -1.57 -9.86
N ARG A 62 -1.59 -1.91 -8.63
CA ARG A 62 -2.21 -1.01 -7.64
C ARG A 62 -1.29 -0.71 -6.45
N VAL A 63 -0.09 -1.30 -6.43
CA VAL A 63 0.89 -1.07 -5.37
C VAL A 63 1.58 0.26 -5.63
N LEU A 64 1.59 1.12 -4.61
CA LEU A 64 2.32 2.39 -4.62
C LEU A 64 3.60 2.23 -3.80
N GLU A 65 4.62 3.02 -4.12
CA GLU A 65 5.85 3.05 -3.33
C GLU A 65 5.67 3.89 -2.07
N SER A 66 6.14 3.37 -0.93
CA SER A 66 6.13 4.09 0.34
C SER A 66 7.38 4.97 0.52
N GLU A 67 7.18 6.25 0.80
CA GLU A 67 8.26 7.21 1.05
C GLU A 67 9.09 6.92 2.30
N ASP A 68 8.50 6.25 3.31
CA ASP A 68 9.18 5.95 4.58
C ASP A 68 9.55 4.46 4.71
N SER A 69 9.48 3.70 3.61
CA SER A 69 9.77 2.27 3.55
C SER A 69 8.94 1.41 4.52
N GLN A 70 7.74 1.86 4.89
CA GLN A 70 6.78 1.06 5.67
C GLN A 70 5.59 0.64 4.80
N TYR A 71 4.83 -0.35 5.26
CA TYR A 71 3.55 -0.67 4.63
C TYR A 71 2.47 0.29 5.12
N HIS A 72 1.67 0.81 4.21
CA HIS A 72 0.51 1.65 4.55
C HIS A 72 -0.74 1.22 3.80
N ILE A 73 -1.88 1.43 4.43
CA ILE A 73 -3.20 1.23 3.82
C ILE A 73 -4.06 2.46 4.04
N CYS A 74 -4.82 2.79 2.99
CA CYS A 74 -5.91 3.76 3.05
C CYS A 74 -7.23 3.00 2.93
N THR A 75 -8.17 3.21 3.84
CA THR A 75 -9.42 2.45 3.87
C THR A 75 -10.65 3.32 3.72
N SER A 76 -11.54 3.02 2.77
CA SER A 76 -12.80 3.75 2.63
C SER A 76 -13.82 3.33 3.69
N SER A 77 -14.32 4.29 4.46
CA SER A 77 -15.53 4.10 5.27
C SER A 77 -16.78 3.96 4.38
N PRO A 78 -17.85 3.29 4.84
CA PRO A 78 -17.99 2.57 6.11
C PRO A 78 -17.48 1.12 6.08
N ASN A 79 -17.15 0.57 4.91
CA ASN A 79 -16.87 -0.86 4.73
C ASN A 79 -15.39 -1.24 5.00
N MET A 80 -14.55 -0.28 5.34
CA MET A 80 -13.10 -0.43 5.54
C MET A 80 -12.39 -1.13 4.37
N THR A 81 -12.87 -0.93 3.14
CA THR A 81 -12.26 -1.49 1.93
C THR A 81 -10.95 -0.77 1.64
N ILE A 82 -9.89 -1.51 1.30
CA ILE A 82 -8.59 -0.93 0.96
C ILE A 82 -8.73 -0.18 -0.37
N ARG A 83 -8.46 1.14 -0.32
CA ARG A 83 -8.45 2.04 -1.47
C ARG A 83 -7.05 2.12 -2.09
N CYS A 84 -6.03 2.32 -1.26
CA CYS A 84 -4.62 2.34 -1.67
C CYS A 84 -3.79 1.49 -0.73
N PHE A 85 -2.72 0.92 -1.28
CA PHE A 85 -1.71 0.16 -0.55
C PHE A 85 -0.33 0.61 -0.98
N PHE A 86 0.51 0.92 0.01
CA PHE A 86 1.88 1.34 -0.18
C PHE A 86 2.82 0.27 0.35
N ALA A 87 3.81 -0.13 -0.44
CA ALA A 87 4.83 -1.10 -0.09
C ALA A 87 6.23 -0.45 -0.05
N PRO A 88 7.18 -0.99 0.74
CA PRO A 88 8.57 -0.56 0.70
C PRO A 88 9.18 -0.71 -0.70
N HIS A 89 10.14 0.17 -1.04
CA HIS A 89 10.77 0.21 -2.37
C HIS A 89 11.28 -1.15 -2.84
N THR A 90 11.93 -1.94 -1.97
CA THR A 90 12.44 -3.27 -2.36
C THR A 90 11.33 -4.20 -2.84
N GLU A 91 10.16 -4.15 -2.20
CA GLU A 91 9.03 -5.03 -2.50
C GLU A 91 8.19 -4.52 -3.68
N ALA A 92 8.20 -3.21 -3.94
CA ALA A 92 7.54 -2.61 -5.10
C ALA A 92 8.40 -2.74 -6.37
N SER A 93 9.73 -2.58 -6.26
CA SER A 93 10.69 -2.55 -7.36
C SER A 93 11.18 -3.92 -7.83
N ASP A 94 11.06 -4.99 -7.03
CA ASP A 94 11.22 -6.40 -7.49
C ASP A 94 10.25 -6.77 -8.65
N SER A 95 9.40 -5.82 -9.02
CA SER A 95 8.49 -5.90 -10.13
C SER A 95 9.01 -5.30 -11.45
N GLU A 96 10.17 -4.65 -11.49
CA GLU A 96 10.81 -4.14 -12.72
C GLU A 96 12.17 -4.78 -13.03
N GLU A 97 12.83 -5.45 -12.08
CA GLU A 97 14.20 -6.00 -12.27
C GLU A 97 14.26 -7.50 -12.59
N VAL A 98 13.27 -8.07 -13.28
CA VAL A 98 13.40 -9.40 -13.91
C VAL A 98 13.26 -9.28 -15.43
N ALA A 99 14.03 -8.38 -16.04
CA ALA A 99 14.16 -8.32 -17.51
C ALA A 99 15.56 -8.02 -18.04
N GLU A 100 16.54 -7.63 -17.22
CA GLU A 100 17.90 -7.27 -17.69
C GLU A 100 18.99 -8.18 -17.08
N ALA A 101 18.84 -9.50 -17.21
CA ALA A 101 19.90 -10.45 -16.86
C ALA A 101 19.98 -11.62 -17.86
N THR A 102 20.00 -11.35 -19.17
CA THR A 102 20.48 -12.32 -20.19
C THR A 102 20.97 -11.64 -21.48
N ARG A 103 21.97 -10.75 -21.40
CA ARG A 103 22.81 -10.44 -22.56
C ARG A 103 24.28 -10.39 -22.21
#